data_AF-A0A2T0S8J6-F1
#
_entry.id   AF-A0A2T0S8J6-F1
#
_cell.length_a   1.000
_cell.length_b   1.000
_cell.length_c   1.000
_cell.angle_alpha   90.00
_cell.angle_beta   90.00
_cell.angle_gamma   90.00
#
_symmetry.space_group_name_H-M   'P 1'
#
loop_
_entity.id
_entity.type
_entity.pdbx_description
1 polymer ?
#
loop_
_entity_poly.entity_id
_entity_poly.type
_entity_poly.pdbx_seq_one_letter_code
_entity_poly.pdbx_strand_id
1 'polypeptide(L)'
;MEPIPFNLNDYLLVKLTREGYKLLAEDHNRYSDLSFFRDPDSFAAEADENGYTKMQTWKFMNLFGSKSYIGGPHIYDTNILLLPASTSVPA
;
A
#
# COMPACT_ATOMS: atom_id res chain seq x y z
N MET A 1 -2.24 -27.90 -8.65
CA MET A 1 -2.27 -26.81 -7.67
C MET A 1 -3.53 -26.05 -7.97
N GLU A 2 -4.46 -25.98 -7.03
CA GLU A 2 -5.71 -25.24 -7.23
C GLU A 2 -5.44 -23.73 -7.16
N PRO A 3 -6.15 -22.90 -7.94
CA PRO A 3 -6.00 -21.46 -7.89
C PRO A 3 -6.47 -20.92 -6.53
N ILE A 4 -5.74 -19.94 -6.00
CA ILE A 4 -6.12 -19.22 -4.78
C ILE A 4 -6.81 -17.92 -5.20
N PRO A 5 -8.03 -17.62 -4.70
CA PRO A 5 -8.70 -16.37 -5.03
C PRO A 5 -7.92 -15.16 -4.50
N PHE A 6 -7.84 -14.11 -5.32
CA PHE A 6 -7.18 -12.85 -4.96
C PHE A 6 -8.17 -11.70 -5.14
N ASN A 7 -8.55 -11.05 -4.03
CA ASN A 7 -9.52 -9.97 -4.03
C ASN A 7 -8.82 -8.62 -3.91
N LEU A 8 -9.00 -7.76 -4.91
CA LEU A 8 -8.40 -6.42 -4.92
C LEU A 8 -8.95 -5.50 -3.82
N ASN A 9 -10.09 -5.82 -3.20
CA ASN A 9 -10.64 -5.08 -2.07
C ASN A 9 -10.03 -5.47 -0.73
N ASP A 10 -9.28 -6.56 -0.67
CA ASP A 10 -8.61 -7.01 0.54
C ASP A 10 -7.43 -6.08 0.88
N TYR A 11 -7.01 -6.13 2.14
CA TYR A 11 -5.88 -5.34 2.60
C TYR A 11 -4.57 -6.11 2.45
N LEU A 12 -3.49 -5.37 2.35
CA LEU A 12 -2.13 -5.88 2.45
C LEU A 12 -1.33 -5.03 3.43
N LEU A 13 -0.23 -5.61 3.89
CA LEU A 13 0.82 -4.93 4.65
C LEU A 13 2.07 -4.88 3.79
N VAL A 14 2.63 -3.69 3.60
CA VAL A 14 3.85 -3.47 2.83
C VAL A 14 4.77 -2.49 3.52
N LYS A 15 6.08 -2.72 3.47
CA LYS A 15 7.07 -1.75 3.94
C LYS A 15 7.41 -0.81 2.79
N LEU A 16 7.06 0.47 2.92
CA LEU A 16 7.38 1.48 1.92
C LEU A 16 8.77 2.07 2.18
N THR A 17 9.49 2.39 1.11
CA THR A 17 10.68 3.22 1.21
C THR A 17 10.27 4.70 1.29
N ARG A 18 11.24 5.59 1.53
CA ARG A 18 11.00 7.04 1.44
C ARG A 18 10.38 7.46 0.10
N GLU A 19 10.78 6.81 -0.99
CA GLU A 19 10.22 7.09 -2.32
C GLU A 19 8.78 6.58 -2.44
N GLY A 20 8.46 5.42 -1.85
CA GLY A 20 7.09 4.93 -1.75
C GLY A 20 6.17 5.88 -0.99
N TYR A 21 6.64 6.43 0.14
CA TYR A 21 5.87 7.41 0.92
C TYR A 21 5.66 8.74 0.18
N LYS A 22 6.64 9.20 -0.61
CA LYS A 22 6.44 10.38 -1.47
C LYS A 22 5.32 10.17 -2.47
N LEU A 23 5.31 9.03 -3.16
CA LEU A 23 4.25 8.72 -4.12
C LEU A 23 2.88 8.60 -3.46
N LEU A 24 2.82 8.03 -2.26
CA LEU A 24 1.59 7.96 -1.46
C LEU A 24 1.10 9.36 -1.08
N ALA A 25 2.00 10.24 -0.66
CA ALA A 25 1.69 11.63 -0.34
C ALA A 25 1.22 12.40 -1.58
N GLU A 26 1.90 12.26 -2.72
CA GLU A 26 1.52 12.88 -3.99
C GLU A 26 0.12 12.45 -4.45
N ASP A 27 -0.22 11.17 -4.34
CA ASP A 27 -1.55 10.67 -4.69
C ASP A 27 -2.63 11.21 -3.77
N HIS A 28 -2.39 11.20 -2.45
CA HIS A 28 -3.33 11.78 -1.47
C HIS A 28 -3.54 13.27 -1.72
N ASN A 29 -2.45 14.02 -1.90
CA ASN A 29 -2.49 15.47 -2.08
C ASN A 29 -3.05 15.88 -3.44
N ARG A 30 -3.03 15.01 -4.46
CA ARG A 30 -3.60 15.31 -5.79
C ARG A 30 -5.08 15.65 -5.74
N TYR A 31 -5.81 15.03 -4.81
CA TYR A 31 -7.26 15.18 -4.67
C TYR A 31 -7.68 15.82 -3.35
N SER A 32 -6.72 16.21 -2.50
CA SER A 32 -6.98 16.81 -1.19
C SER A 32 -6.91 18.32 -1.26
N ASP A 33 -7.79 18.99 -0.50
CA ASP A 33 -7.64 20.42 -0.24
C ASP A 33 -6.37 20.70 0.59
N LEU A 34 -5.85 21.93 0.51
CA LEU A 34 -4.63 22.33 1.23
C LEU A 34 -4.70 22.09 2.75
N SER A 35 -5.90 22.11 3.34
CA SER A 35 -6.11 21.80 4.77
C SER A 35 -5.86 20.34 5.14
N PHE A 36 -5.86 19.44 4.16
CA PHE A 36 -5.60 18.01 4.32
C PHE A 36 -4.30 17.57 3.65
N PHE A 37 -3.44 18.55 3.29
CA PHE A 37 -2.12 18.26 2.75
C PHE A 37 -1.29 17.47 3.77
N ARG A 38 -0.66 16.40 3.30
CA ARG A 38 0.17 15.53 4.12
C ARG A 38 1.53 15.33 3.47
N ASP A 39 2.59 15.49 4.24
CA ASP A 39 3.95 15.19 3.79
C ASP A 39 4.26 13.67 3.89
N PRO A 40 5.34 13.18 3.25
CA PRO A 40 5.71 11.77 3.29
C PRO A 40 6.02 11.24 4.70
N ASP A 41 6.59 12.05 5.58
CA ASP A 41 6.98 11.63 6.93
C ASP A 41 5.72 11.45 7.81
N SER A 42 4.68 12.26 7.56
CA SER A 42 3.35 12.08 8.16
C SER A 42 2.71 10.74 7.77
N PHE A 43 2.97 10.19 6.59
CA PHE A 43 2.52 8.83 6.24
C PHE A 43 3.43 7.76 6.82
N ALA A 44 4.75 7.98 6.83
CA ALA A 44 5.70 7.05 7.41
C ALA A 44 5.47 6.83 8.92
N ALA A 45 5.03 7.87 9.63
CA ALA A 45 4.68 7.79 11.05
C ALA A 45 3.45 6.90 11.36
N GLU A 46 2.63 6.56 10.35
CA GLU A 46 1.48 5.65 10.51
C GLU A 46 1.83 4.18 10.31
N ALA A 47 3.06 3.86 9.91
CA ALA A 47 3.52 2.49 9.84
C ALA A 47 3.50 1.84 11.24
N ASP A 48 3.25 0.54 11.28
CA ASP A 48 3.29 -0.20 12.54
C ASP A 48 4.72 -0.31 13.11
N GLU A 49 4.84 -0.89 14.30
CA GLU A 49 6.12 -1.11 14.99
C GLU A 49 7.15 -1.90 14.16
N ASN A 50 6.70 -2.65 13.15
CA ASN A 50 7.54 -3.45 12.26
C ASN A 50 7.81 -2.75 10.92
N GLY A 51 7.31 -1.51 10.75
CA GLY A 51 7.46 -0.68 9.57
C GLY A 51 6.47 -0.99 8.44
N TYR A 52 5.39 -1.73 8.70
CA TYR A 52 4.37 -2.01 7.69
C TYR A 52 3.33 -0.91 7.61
N THR A 53 3.03 -0.50 6.38
CA THR A 53 1.87 0.31 6.02
C THR A 53 0.74 -0.61 5.56
N LYS A 54 -0.44 -0.48 6.18
CA LYS A 54 -1.66 -1.17 5.75
C LYS A 54 -2.38 -0.39 4.66
N MET A 55 -2.71 -1.03 3.54
CA MET A 55 -3.54 -0.42 2.49
C MET A 55 -4.34 -1.44 1.69
N GLN A 56 -5.36 -0.97 0.97
CA GLN A 56 -6.14 -1.82 0.07
C GLN A 56 -5.30 -2.23 -1.15
N THR A 57 -5.52 -3.47 -1.60
CA THR A 57 -4.76 -4.08 -2.69
C THR A 57 -4.94 -3.33 -4.01
N TRP A 58 -6.15 -2.89 -4.36
CA TRP A 58 -6.37 -2.09 -5.56
C TRP A 58 -5.61 -0.76 -5.51
N LYS A 59 -5.52 -0.13 -4.33
CA LYS A 59 -4.78 1.13 -4.15
C LYS A 59 -3.28 0.91 -4.35
N PHE A 60 -2.75 -0.16 -3.78
CA PHE A 60 -1.36 -0.57 -3.98
C PHE A 60 -1.04 -0.77 -5.47
N MET A 61 -1.87 -1.54 -6.18
CA MET A 61 -1.68 -1.81 -7.61
C MET A 61 -1.75 -0.53 -8.46
N ASN A 62 -2.68 0.38 -8.14
CA ASN A 62 -2.80 1.65 -8.83
C ASN A 62 -1.57 2.56 -8.63
N LEU A 63 -1.12 2.70 -7.38
CA LEU A 63 0.00 3.56 -7.02
C LEU A 63 1.33 3.06 -7.56
N PHE A 64 1.56 1.77 -7.42
CA PHE A 64 2.90 1.21 -7.53
C PHE A 64 3.06 0.25 -8.71
N GLY A 65 1.99 -0.35 -9.22
CA GLY A 65 2.06 -1.39 -10.25
C GLY A 65 2.80 -0.95 -11.51
N SER A 66 2.59 0.29 -11.98
CA SER A 66 3.29 0.84 -13.16
C SER A 66 4.76 1.19 -12.91
N LYS A 67 5.19 1.26 -11.65
CA LYS A 67 6.56 1.58 -11.22
C LYS A 67 7.35 0.32 -10.83
N SER A 68 6.67 -0.82 -10.74
CA SER A 68 7.24 -2.10 -10.35
C SER A 68 7.67 -2.90 -11.57
N TYR A 69 8.87 -2.60 -12.07
CA TYR A 69 9.49 -3.29 -13.19
C TYR A 69 10.99 -3.46 -12.96
N ILE A 70 11.62 -4.35 -13.74
CA ILE A 70 13.06 -4.63 -13.64
C ILE A 70 13.88 -3.36 -13.89
N GLY A 71 14.73 -2.99 -12.93
CA GLY A 71 15.52 -1.75 -12.98
C GLY A 71 14.73 -0.48 -12.64
N GLY A 72 13.48 -0.61 -12.22
CA GLY A 72 12.65 0.48 -11.71
C GLY A 72 13.08 0.96 -10.31
N PRO A 73 12.44 2.02 -9.81
CA PRO A 73 12.74 2.58 -8.49
C PRO A 73 12.37 1.59 -7.37
N HIS A 74 13.20 1.51 -6.33
CA HIS A 74 12.90 0.72 -5.15
C HIS A 74 11.95 1.48 -4.20
N ILE A 75 10.65 1.29 -4.43
CA ILE A 75 9.56 2.03 -3.75
C ILE A 75 8.98 1.29 -2.55
N TYR A 76 9.15 -0.03 -2.48
CA TYR A 76 8.67 -0.87 -1.37
C TYR A 76 9.46 -2.20 -1.29
N ASP A 77 9.40 -2.85 -0.13
CA ASP A 77 9.88 -4.23 0.04
C ASP A 77 8.95 -5.21 -0.65
N THR A 78 9.49 -6.03 -1.55
CA THR A 78 8.72 -7.00 -2.35
C THR A 78 8.09 -8.13 -1.52
N ASN A 79 8.47 -8.26 -0.25
CA ASN A 79 7.81 -9.17 0.70
C ASN A 79 6.55 -8.51 1.26
N ILE A 80 5.41 -8.79 0.62
CA ILE A 80 4.10 -8.23 0.95
C ILE A 80 3.27 -9.26 1.69
N LEU A 81 2.61 -8.87 2.79
CA LEU A 81 1.68 -9.74 3.51
C LEU A 81 0.25 -9.47 3.03
N LEU A 82 -0.42 -10.49 2.52
CA LEU A 82 -1.83 -10.41 2.14
C LEU A 82 -2.70 -10.67 3.37
N LEU A 83 -3.65 -9.79 3.64
CA LEU A 83 -4.64 -9.95 4.70
C LEU A 83 -5.96 -10.35 4.06
N PRO A 84 -6.38 -11.63 4.12
CA PRO A 84 -7.68 -12.01 3.59
C PRO A 84 -8.76 -11.22 4.31
N ALA A 85 -9.80 -10.79 3.58
CA ALA A 85 -11.04 -10.37 4.23
C ALA A 85 -11.45 -11.53 5.14
N SER A 86 -11.52 -11.28 6.45
CA SER A 86 -11.95 -12.26 7.44
C SER A 86 -13.14 -13.01 6.88
N THR A 87 -12.95 -14.30 6.58
CA THR A 87 -14.05 -15.21 6.28
C THR A 87 -15.06 -15.02 7.39
N SER A 88 -16.18 -14.35 7.07
CA SER A 88 -17.35 -14.41 7.89
C SER A 88 -17.62 -15.89 8.10
N VAL A 89 -17.39 -16.37 9.31
CA VAL A 89 -17.86 -17.69 9.73
C VAL A 89 -19.36 -17.67 9.44
N PRO A 90 -19.89 -18.54 8.56
CA PRO A 90 -21.32 -18.60 8.36
C PRO A 90 -21.95 -18.96 9.72
N ALA A 91 -22.93 -18.13 10.11
CA ALA A 91 -23.74 -18.33 11.30
C ALA A 91 -24.45 -19.70 11.29
#